data_AF-A0A017SYQ5-F1
#
_entry.id   AF-A0A017SYQ5-F1
#
_cell.length_a   1.000
_cell.length_b   1.000
_cell.length_c   1.000
_cell.angle_alpha   90.00
_cell.angle_beta   90.00
_cell.angle_gamma   90.00
#
_symmetry.space_group_name_H-M   'P 1'
#
loop_
_entity.id
_entity.type
_entity.pdbx_description
1 polymer ?
#
loop_
_entity_poly.entity_id
_entity_poly.type
_entity_poly.pdbx_seq_one_letter_code
_entity_poly.pdbx_strand_id
1 'polypeptide(L)'
;MPLLLAALALASTGCSLISGEHEAETRFPVRPGSATTFNGWSEITLTQNPQQVSSAELMYVRVEAESEDIKDMGFVRSITGDTKVGEQLTRIVQKSPMPAGERIVPLDMVYEGDIRQFFYEDPEGEGWTIHVVWNGEVDPTYPLPPDGVWVKVKLAVRVEE
;
A
#
# COMPACT_ATOMS: atom_id res chain seq x y z
N MET A 1 -5.89 -44.34 27.20
CA MET A 1 -6.25 -43.96 25.82
C MET A 1 -5.45 -42.72 25.44
N PRO A 2 -4.37 -42.83 24.65
CA PRO A 2 -3.70 -41.68 24.08
C PRO A 2 -4.39 -41.31 22.75
N LEU A 3 -4.83 -40.05 22.62
CA LEU A 3 -5.36 -39.51 21.37
C LEU A 3 -4.17 -38.94 20.57
N LEU A 4 -3.72 -39.71 19.57
CA LEU A 4 -2.79 -39.28 18.54
C LEU A 4 -3.56 -38.29 17.63
N LEU A 5 -3.26 -36.99 17.68
CA LEU A 5 -3.66 -36.07 16.62
C LEU A 5 -2.52 -35.95 15.62
N ALA A 6 -2.76 -36.50 14.42
CA ALA A 6 -1.89 -36.40 13.27
C ALA A 6 -1.78 -34.94 12.81
N ALA A 7 -0.54 -34.46 12.69
CA ALA A 7 -0.23 -33.20 12.03
C ALA A 7 -0.47 -33.36 10.52
N LEU A 8 -1.49 -32.67 9.99
CA LEU A 8 -1.57 -32.40 8.55
C LEU A 8 -0.65 -31.21 8.24
N ALA A 9 0.61 -31.53 7.96
CA ALA A 9 1.49 -30.61 7.24
C ALA A 9 1.06 -30.61 5.77
N LEU A 10 0.28 -29.61 5.36
CA LEU A 10 0.15 -29.25 3.95
C LEU A 10 1.46 -28.56 3.55
N ALA A 11 2.44 -29.36 3.14
CA ALA A 11 3.60 -28.84 2.43
C ALA A 11 3.14 -28.37 1.05
N SER A 12 2.79 -27.09 0.91
CA SER A 12 2.75 -26.46 -0.40
C SER A 12 4.20 -26.22 -0.82
N THR A 13 4.77 -27.17 -1.55
CA THR A 13 5.95 -26.93 -2.39
C THR A 13 5.54 -26.05 -3.57
N GLY A 14 5.31 -24.78 -3.29
CA GLY A 14 5.30 -23.74 -4.31
C GLY A 14 6.74 -23.34 -4.58
N CYS A 15 7.29 -23.70 -5.74
CA CYS A 15 8.36 -22.90 -6.32
C CYS A 15 7.75 -21.51 -6.60
N SER A 16 7.83 -20.61 -5.62
CA SER A 16 7.46 -19.21 -5.84
C SER A 16 8.55 -18.60 -6.71
N LEU A 17 8.19 -18.27 -7.95
CA LEU A 17 8.96 -17.34 -8.75
C LEU A 17 8.89 -16.00 -8.02
N ILE A 18 10.04 -15.50 -7.59
CA ILE A 18 10.20 -14.23 -6.87
C ILE A 18 9.91 -13.08 -7.84
N SER A 19 10.37 -13.28 -9.08
CA SER A 19 10.13 -12.41 -10.20
C SER A 19 8.63 -12.31 -10.50
N GLY A 20 8.17 -11.09 -10.69
CA GLY A 20 6.77 -10.81 -10.96
C GLY A 20 6.25 -9.59 -10.21
N GLU A 21 4.93 -9.45 -10.28
CA GLU A 21 4.20 -8.33 -9.69
C GLU A 21 3.61 -8.74 -8.35
N HIS A 22 3.85 -7.90 -7.34
CA HIS A 22 3.37 -8.05 -5.98
C HIS A 22 2.50 -6.85 -5.65
N GLU A 23 1.29 -7.09 -5.15
CA GLU A 23 0.32 -6.03 -4.84
C GLU A 23 -0.04 -6.01 -3.36
N ALA A 24 -0.28 -4.80 -2.85
CA ALA A 24 -0.86 -4.59 -1.52
C ALA A 24 -1.99 -3.55 -1.57
N GLU A 25 -2.94 -3.71 -0.66
CA GLU A 25 -4.11 -2.85 -0.53
C GLU A 25 -4.34 -2.47 0.93
N THR A 26 -4.61 -1.18 1.18
CA THR A 26 -5.08 -0.68 2.48
C THR A 26 -6.32 0.19 2.30
N ARG A 27 -7.20 0.19 3.31
CA ARG A 27 -8.46 0.93 3.31
C ARG A 27 -8.57 1.86 4.51
N PHE A 28 -9.09 3.05 4.29
CA PHE A 28 -9.24 4.11 5.28
C PHE A 28 -10.69 4.61 5.30
N PRO A 29 -11.34 4.71 6.47
CA PRO A 29 -12.65 5.32 6.56
C PRO A 29 -12.49 6.85 6.59
N VAL A 30 -13.06 7.53 5.59
CA VAL A 30 -13.16 9.00 5.55
C VAL A 30 -14.60 9.39 5.87
N ARG A 31 -14.82 10.01 7.03
CA ARG A 31 -16.17 10.36 7.50
C ARG A 31 -16.44 11.85 7.34
N PRO A 32 -17.69 12.25 7.07
CA PRO A 32 -18.08 13.66 7.14
C PRO A 32 -17.84 14.21 8.55
N GLY A 33 -17.43 15.49 8.63
CA GLY A 33 -17.25 16.19 9.91
C GLY A 33 -15.84 16.73 10.11
N SER A 34 -15.35 16.68 11.36
CA SER A 34 -14.12 17.35 11.79
C SER A 34 -12.82 16.59 11.50
N ALA A 35 -12.91 15.34 11.03
CA ALA A 35 -11.72 14.59 10.65
C ALA A 35 -11.16 15.18 9.36
N THR A 36 -10.02 15.85 9.48
CA THR A 36 -9.33 16.50 8.36
C THR A 36 -8.18 15.66 7.83
N THR A 37 -7.92 14.50 8.42
CA THR A 37 -6.82 13.61 8.04
C THR A 37 -7.20 12.13 8.17
N PHE A 38 -6.50 11.29 7.41
CA PHE A 38 -6.48 9.84 7.59
C PHE A 38 -5.05 9.33 7.44
N ASN A 39 -4.72 8.23 8.13
CA ASN A 39 -3.40 7.62 8.11
C ASN A 39 -3.46 6.10 8.31
N GLY A 40 -2.40 5.43 7.90
CA GLY A 40 -2.15 4.00 8.17
C GLY A 40 -1.02 3.50 7.29
N TRP A 41 -0.96 2.20 7.02
CA TRP A 41 0.16 1.62 6.28
C TRP A 41 -0.24 0.47 5.37
N SER A 42 0.62 0.18 4.39
CA SER A 42 0.60 -1.03 3.58
C SER A 42 1.95 -1.72 3.64
N GLU A 43 1.94 -3.04 3.54
CA GLU A 43 3.14 -3.87 3.54
C GLU A 43 3.15 -4.79 2.33
N ILE A 44 4.31 -4.92 1.68
CA ILE A 44 4.58 -5.99 0.70
C ILE A 44 5.76 -6.78 1.23
N THR A 45 5.58 -8.09 1.36
CA THR A 45 6.60 -9.03 1.85
C THR A 45 7.06 -9.96 0.75
N LEU A 46 8.38 -10.02 0.54
CA LEU A 46 9.05 -10.94 -0.36
C LEU A 46 9.63 -12.11 0.44
N THR A 47 9.50 -13.34 -0.07
CA THR A 47 10.02 -14.54 0.60
C THR A 47 11.54 -14.71 0.47
N GLN A 48 12.20 -13.93 -0.40
CA GLN A 48 13.64 -13.99 -0.65
C GLN A 48 14.29 -12.63 -0.47
N ASN A 49 15.60 -12.63 -0.25
CA ASN A 49 16.37 -11.41 -0.04
C ASN A 49 16.35 -10.54 -1.31
N PRO A 50 15.78 -9.32 -1.27
CA PRO A 50 15.70 -8.44 -2.42
C PRO A 50 17.08 -8.05 -2.95
N GLN A 51 18.14 -8.11 -2.13
CA GLN A 51 19.51 -7.85 -2.61
C GLN A 51 20.06 -8.95 -3.53
N GLN A 52 19.35 -10.06 -3.70
CA GLN A 52 19.72 -11.16 -4.60
C GLN A 52 19.00 -11.14 -5.95
N VAL A 53 18.04 -10.24 -6.15
CA VAL A 53 17.33 -10.04 -7.42
C VAL A 53 17.99 -8.91 -8.22
N SER A 54 17.74 -8.80 -9.53
CA SER A 54 18.39 -7.77 -10.37
C SER A 54 17.83 -6.37 -10.14
N SER A 55 16.52 -6.23 -9.97
CA SER A 55 15.84 -4.95 -9.72
C SER A 55 14.53 -5.13 -8.93
N ALA A 56 14.11 -4.07 -8.23
CA ALA A 56 12.73 -3.93 -7.76
C ALA A 56 12.22 -2.52 -8.03
N GLU A 57 11.03 -2.41 -8.60
CA GLU A 57 10.44 -1.15 -9.06
C GLU A 57 9.03 -0.97 -8.53
N LEU A 58 8.71 0.26 -8.10
CA LEU A 58 7.32 0.64 -7.82
C LEU A 58 6.61 0.86 -9.16
N MET A 59 5.65 0.00 -9.47
CA MET A 59 4.97 0.01 -10.77
C MET A 59 3.89 1.09 -10.84
N TYR A 60 2.97 1.05 -9.88
CA TYR A 60 1.90 2.02 -9.78
C TYR A 60 1.45 2.14 -8.34
N VAL A 61 0.95 3.33 -8.01
CA VAL A 61 0.13 3.54 -6.82
C VAL A 61 -1.10 4.31 -7.25
N ARG A 62 -2.27 3.84 -6.81
CA ARG A 62 -3.53 4.54 -7.04
C ARG A 62 -4.34 4.59 -5.76
N VAL A 63 -5.11 5.66 -5.64
CA VAL A 63 -6.15 5.80 -4.64
C VAL A 63 -7.51 5.72 -5.32
N GLU A 64 -8.47 5.05 -4.70
CA GLU A 64 -9.83 4.98 -5.22
C GLU A 64 -10.87 5.01 -4.10
N ALA A 65 -12.03 5.58 -4.38
CA ALA A 65 -13.20 5.35 -3.54
C ALA A 65 -13.71 3.92 -3.80
N GLU A 66 -13.92 3.17 -2.72
CA GLU A 66 -14.39 1.78 -2.79
C GLU A 66 -15.83 1.68 -3.31
N SER A 67 -16.70 2.62 -2.91
CA SER A 67 -18.06 2.69 -3.42
C SER A 67 -18.09 3.26 -4.84
N GLU A 68 -18.83 2.60 -5.73
CA GLU A 68 -19.05 3.10 -7.09
C GLU A 68 -19.93 4.35 -7.14
N ASP A 69 -20.71 4.65 -6.09
CA ASP A 69 -21.55 5.85 -6.04
C ASP A 69 -20.72 7.13 -5.90
N ILE A 70 -19.50 7.01 -5.39
CA ILE A 70 -18.56 8.12 -5.30
C ILE A 70 -17.85 8.25 -6.64
N LYS A 71 -18.13 9.32 -7.37
CA LYS A 71 -17.54 9.54 -8.71
C LYS A 71 -16.29 10.41 -8.70
N ASP A 72 -15.96 11.00 -7.56
CA ASP A 72 -14.95 12.05 -7.46
C ASP A 72 -14.17 11.94 -6.14
N MET A 73 -12.85 11.87 -6.25
CA MET A 73 -11.89 11.87 -5.14
C MET A 73 -11.50 13.28 -4.66
N GLY A 74 -12.12 14.34 -5.17
CA GLY A 74 -11.86 15.73 -4.81
C GLY A 74 -12.08 16.08 -3.33
N PHE A 75 -12.68 15.19 -2.55
CA PHE A 75 -12.74 15.31 -1.08
C PHE A 75 -11.39 15.03 -0.40
N VAL A 76 -10.44 14.38 -1.08
CA VAL A 76 -9.06 14.25 -0.62
C VAL A 76 -8.27 15.42 -1.19
N ARG A 77 -7.69 16.25 -0.32
CA ARG A 77 -6.87 17.40 -0.72
C ARG A 77 -5.47 16.99 -1.11
N SER A 78 -4.88 16.10 -0.31
CA SER A 78 -3.54 15.59 -0.52
C SER A 78 -3.43 14.17 0.01
N ILE A 79 -2.53 13.39 -0.57
CA ILE A 79 -2.11 12.10 -0.03
C ILE A 79 -0.62 11.90 -0.29
N THR A 80 0.06 11.25 0.64
CA THR A 80 1.47 10.90 0.54
C THR A 80 1.71 9.46 0.95
N GLY A 81 2.68 8.82 0.32
CA GLY A 81 3.21 7.51 0.69
C GLY A 81 4.70 7.63 0.98
N ASP A 82 5.07 7.32 2.22
CA ASP A 82 6.42 7.44 2.75
C ASP A 82 6.91 6.06 3.20
N THR A 83 8.14 5.67 2.85
CA THR A 83 8.78 4.46 3.37
C THR A 83 9.97 4.82 4.26
N LYS A 84 10.41 3.90 5.11
CA LYS A 84 11.49 4.15 6.08
C LYS A 84 12.74 3.33 5.72
N VAL A 85 13.89 3.98 5.66
CA VAL A 85 15.23 3.35 5.59
C VAL A 85 16.03 3.79 6.79
N GLY A 86 16.40 2.87 7.67
CA GLY A 86 17.04 3.25 8.93
C GLY A 86 16.15 4.23 9.68
N GLU A 87 16.62 5.45 9.96
CA GLU A 87 15.80 6.52 10.58
C GLU A 87 15.24 7.55 9.60
N GLN A 88 15.50 7.39 8.30
CA GLN A 88 15.09 8.35 7.29
C GLN A 88 13.77 7.94 6.64
N LEU A 89 12.79 8.85 6.65
CA LEU A 89 11.59 8.74 5.82
C LEU A 89 11.90 9.21 4.40
N THR A 90 11.51 8.39 3.42
CA THR A 90 11.64 8.67 1.99
C THR A 90 10.26 8.69 1.36
N ARG A 91 9.89 9.84 0.79
CA ARG A 91 8.67 10.00 0.01
C ARG A 91 8.79 9.21 -1.29
N ILE A 92 7.91 8.24 -1.51
CA ILE A 92 7.89 7.45 -2.74
C ILE A 92 6.79 7.89 -3.70
N VAL A 93 5.65 8.35 -3.18
CA VAL A 93 4.52 8.84 -3.99
C VAL A 93 3.77 9.97 -3.31
N GLN A 94 3.14 10.83 -4.09
CA GLN A 94 2.22 11.86 -3.57
C GLN A 94 1.16 12.25 -4.58
N LYS A 95 0.13 12.95 -4.12
CA LYS A 95 -0.80 13.68 -5.00
C LYS A 95 -1.35 14.89 -4.28
N SER A 96 -1.31 16.05 -4.93
CA SER A 96 -1.97 17.28 -4.48
C SER A 96 -1.98 18.32 -5.61
N PRO A 97 -3.14 18.87 -6.01
CA PRO A 97 -4.50 18.45 -5.61
C PRO A 97 -4.92 17.14 -6.29
N MET A 98 -6.02 16.54 -5.84
CA MET A 98 -6.71 15.49 -6.59
C MET A 98 -7.36 16.06 -7.85
N PRO A 99 -7.36 15.32 -8.98
CA PRO A 99 -8.11 15.72 -10.17
C PRO A 99 -9.62 15.63 -9.90
N ALA A 100 -10.38 16.57 -10.48
CA ALA A 100 -11.83 16.61 -10.33
C ALA A 100 -12.51 15.55 -11.21
N GLY A 101 -13.59 14.96 -10.70
CA GLY A 101 -14.42 14.00 -11.44
C GLY A 101 -13.79 12.62 -11.64
N GLU A 102 -12.71 12.30 -10.93
CA GLU A 102 -12.05 11.00 -11.00
C GLU A 102 -12.26 10.20 -9.70
N ARG A 103 -12.83 8.99 -9.82
CA ARG A 103 -12.99 8.06 -8.69
C ARG A 103 -11.70 7.30 -8.38
N ILE A 104 -10.89 7.05 -9.40
CA ILE A 104 -9.63 6.29 -9.31
C ILE A 104 -8.53 7.23 -9.78
N VAL A 105 -7.63 7.59 -8.88
CA VAL A 105 -6.58 8.58 -9.14
C VAL A 105 -5.21 7.91 -9.01
N PRO A 106 -4.39 7.89 -10.07
CA PRO A 106 -2.99 7.50 -9.95
C PRO A 106 -2.23 8.58 -9.16
N LEU A 107 -1.41 8.13 -8.21
CA LEU A 107 -0.51 9.00 -7.47
C LEU A 107 0.74 9.28 -8.30
N ASP A 108 1.35 10.43 -8.08
CA ASP A 108 2.58 10.82 -8.75
C ASP A 108 3.76 10.13 -8.05
N MET A 109 4.56 9.38 -8.81
CA MET A 109 5.77 8.76 -8.29
C MET A 109 6.84 9.85 -8.08
N VAL A 110 7.31 9.97 -6.85
CA VAL A 110 8.38 10.91 -6.46
C VAL A 110 9.73 10.20 -6.45
N TYR A 111 9.71 8.90 -6.16
CA TYR A 111 10.87 8.04 -6.19
C TYR A 111 10.82 7.14 -7.42
N GLU A 112 11.77 7.32 -8.34
CA GLU A 112 11.88 6.57 -9.61
C GLU A 112 13.02 5.55 -9.61
N GLY A 113 13.69 5.37 -8.46
CA GLY A 113 14.83 4.47 -8.33
C GLY A 113 14.45 3.03 -7.98
N ASP A 114 15.50 2.23 -7.78
CA ASP A 114 15.40 0.87 -7.27
C ASP A 114 14.96 0.87 -5.80
N ILE A 115 13.83 0.20 -5.53
CA ILE A 115 13.22 0.16 -4.20
C ILE A 115 13.73 -0.99 -3.33
N ARG A 116 14.67 -1.82 -3.78
CA ARG A 116 15.26 -2.92 -2.99
C ARG A 116 15.79 -2.45 -1.63
N GLN A 117 16.28 -1.21 -1.55
CA GLN A 117 16.79 -0.61 -0.32
C GLN A 117 15.72 -0.32 0.74
N PHE A 118 14.44 -0.34 0.37
CA PHE A 118 13.30 -0.10 1.26
C PHE A 118 12.78 -1.38 1.91
N PHE A 119 13.26 -2.54 1.46
CA PHE A 119 12.93 -3.80 2.09
C PHE A 119 13.86 -4.08 3.26
N TYR A 120 13.27 -4.43 4.41
CA TYR A 120 13.99 -4.88 5.60
C TYR A 120 13.57 -6.30 5.96
N GLU A 121 14.47 -7.06 6.57
CA GLU A 121 14.14 -8.37 7.12
C GLU A 121 13.18 -8.18 8.29
N ASP A 122 12.00 -8.80 8.19
CA ASP A 122 10.98 -8.73 9.23
C ASP A 122 11.32 -9.75 10.32
N PRO A 123 11.69 -9.32 11.55
CA PRO A 123 12.10 -10.24 12.61
C PRO A 123 10.95 -11.10 13.15
N GLU A 124 9.70 -10.71 12.89
CA GLU A 124 8.50 -11.44 13.31
C GLU A 124 7.84 -12.21 12.15
N GLY A 125 8.31 -11.97 10.91
CA GLY A 125 7.76 -12.53 9.68
C GLY A 125 8.71 -13.52 8.98
N GLU A 126 8.20 -14.15 7.92
CA GLU A 126 9.00 -14.98 7.01
C GLU A 126 9.28 -14.19 5.72
N GLY A 127 10.18 -13.20 5.77
CA GLY A 127 10.60 -12.49 4.57
C GLY A 127 11.17 -11.09 4.74
N TRP A 128 11.18 -10.38 3.63
CA TRP A 128 11.67 -9.01 3.50
C TRP A 128 10.50 -8.10 3.15
N THR A 129 10.23 -7.12 4.02
CA THR A 129 9.03 -6.29 3.94
C THR A 129 9.40 -4.86 3.58
N ILE A 130 8.66 -4.26 2.64
CA ILE A 130 8.59 -2.80 2.50
C ILE A 130 7.34 -2.32 3.23
N HIS A 131 7.53 -1.35 4.13
CA HIS A 131 6.44 -0.69 4.86
C HIS A 131 6.24 0.71 4.28
N VAL A 132 5.01 1.01 3.83
CA VAL A 132 4.62 2.30 3.28
C VAL A 132 3.58 2.93 4.18
N VAL A 133 3.93 4.07 4.79
CA VAL A 133 3.06 4.89 5.61
C VAL A 133 2.29 5.86 4.73
N TRP A 134 0.97 5.83 4.86
CA TRP A 134 0.05 6.71 4.15
C TRP A 134 -0.42 7.83 5.06
N ASN A 135 -0.38 9.05 4.54
CA ASN A 135 -0.97 10.22 5.19
C ASN A 135 -1.82 10.98 4.17
N GLY A 136 -3.08 11.24 4.48
CA GLY A 136 -3.98 12.00 3.62
C GLY A 136 -4.69 13.12 4.38
N GLU A 137 -4.95 14.21 3.66
CA GLU A 137 -5.74 15.33 4.12
C GLU A 137 -7.08 15.35 3.39
N VAL A 138 -8.15 15.63 4.13
CA VAL A 138 -9.54 15.63 3.65
C VAL A 138 -10.07 17.05 3.67
N ASP A 139 -10.86 17.42 2.66
CA ASP A 139 -11.62 18.64 2.67
C ASP A 139 -12.89 18.47 3.53
N PRO A 140 -12.97 19.10 4.72
CA PRO A 140 -14.13 18.93 5.59
C PRO A 140 -15.39 19.63 5.05
N THR A 141 -15.26 20.45 4.00
CA THR A 141 -16.38 21.14 3.36
C THR A 141 -16.98 20.34 2.21
N TYR A 142 -16.31 19.27 1.77
CA TYR A 142 -16.81 18.42 0.70
C TYR A 142 -18.02 17.60 1.19
N PRO A 143 -19.13 17.55 0.44
CA PRO A 143 -20.32 16.82 0.85
C PRO A 143 -20.11 15.31 0.71
N LEU A 144 -19.73 14.64 1.79
CA LEU A 144 -19.65 13.18 1.87
C LEU A 144 -20.96 12.56 2.35
N PRO A 145 -21.26 11.30 1.98
CA PRO A 145 -22.38 10.56 2.54
C PRO A 145 -22.31 10.48 4.07
N PRO A 146 -23.46 10.37 4.78
CA PRO A 146 -23.47 10.32 6.25
C PRO A 146 -22.60 9.21 6.85
N ASP A 147 -22.54 8.05 6.19
CA ASP A 147 -21.74 6.90 6.63
C ASP A 147 -20.25 7.03 6.29
N GLY A 148 -19.88 8.08 5.54
CA GLY A 148 -18.53 8.29 5.02
C GLY A 148 -18.25 7.51 3.72
N VAL A 149 -16.97 7.49 3.35
CA VAL A 149 -16.43 6.82 2.18
C VAL A 149 -15.22 6.00 2.61
N TRP A 150 -15.13 4.78 2.12
CA TRP A 150 -13.89 4.00 2.21
C TRP A 150 -12.96 4.40 1.08
N VAL A 151 -11.81 4.96 1.45
CA VAL A 151 -10.71 5.26 0.54
C VAL A 151 -9.76 4.08 0.53
N LYS A 152 -9.41 3.61 -0.65
CA LYS A 152 -8.56 2.45 -0.86
C LYS A 152 -7.29 2.88 -1.57
N VAL A 153 -6.14 2.48 -1.03
CA VAL A 153 -4.84 2.65 -1.70
C VAL A 153 -4.38 1.28 -2.16
N LYS A 154 -4.02 1.20 -3.45
CA LYS A 154 -3.40 0.02 -4.06
C LYS A 154 -2.01 0.40 -4.53
N LEU A 155 -1.02 -0.40 -4.16
CA LEU A 155 0.33 -0.30 -4.69
C LEU A 155 0.76 -1.63 -5.32
N ALA A 156 1.58 -1.54 -6.35
CA ALA A 156 2.18 -2.70 -6.99
C ALA A 156 3.69 -2.51 -7.12
N VAL A 157 4.44 -3.56 -6.82
CA VAL A 157 5.90 -3.64 -6.97
C VAL A 157 6.22 -4.75 -7.95
N ARG A 158 7.12 -4.48 -8.90
CA ARG A 158 7.69 -5.51 -9.76
C ARG A 158 9.08 -5.86 -9.26
N VAL A 159 9.38 -7.15 -9.23
CA VAL A 159 10.71 -7.68 -8.93
C VAL A 159 11.22 -8.43 -10.17
N GLU A 160 12.46 -8.19 -10.57
CA GLU A 160 13.13 -8.87 -11.67
C GLU A 160 14.35 -9.64 -11.15
N GLU A 161 14.59 -10.85 -11.69
CA GLU A 161 15.71 -11.73 -11.33
C GLU A 161 17.02 -11.38 -12.06
#